data_AF-A0A938PCL0-F1
#
_entry.id   AF-A0A938PCL0-F1
#
_cell.length_a   1.000
_cell.length_b   1.000
_cell.length_c   1.000
_cell.angle_alpha   90.00
_cell.angle_beta   90.00
_cell.angle_gamma   90.00
#
_symmetry.space_group_name_H-M   'P 1'
#
loop_
_entity.id
_entity.type
_entity.pdbx_description
1 polymer ?
#
loop_
_entity_poly.entity_id
_entity_poly.type
_entity_poly.pdbx_seq_one_letter_code
_entity_poly.pdbx_strand_id
1 'polypeptide(L)'
;MRSIKSALLYALAVWVIPFVVAMFIFPIRESNRPLFESIMPVAVCAAVVIFSILYFKKVETNSLKEGILLGLIFFLVSFIIDLSMFMWGPMKMTFGEYLSDIGITYLLMPVITIGFGFLLQKN
;
A
#
# COMPACT_ATOMS: atom_id res chain seq x y z
N MET A 1 -1.65 6.99 17.86
CA MET A 1 -1.35 5.73 17.17
C MET A 1 -1.42 4.60 18.18
N ARG A 2 -2.30 3.62 17.95
CA ARG A 2 -2.47 2.46 18.84
C ARG A 2 -1.21 1.63 18.96
N SER A 3 -0.53 1.34 17.86
CA SER A 3 0.74 0.60 17.87
C SER A 3 1.59 0.89 16.63
N ILE A 4 2.65 1.68 16.81
CA ILE A 4 3.62 1.97 15.74
C ILE A 4 4.31 0.71 15.22
N LYS A 5 4.61 -0.25 16.11
CA LYS A 5 5.23 -1.53 15.74
C LYS A 5 4.32 -2.34 14.82
N SER A 6 3.02 -2.41 15.14
CA SER A 6 2.05 -3.10 14.29
C SER A 6 1.87 -2.37 12.95
N ALA A 7 1.81 -1.04 12.96
CA ALA A 7 1.69 -0.24 11.75
C ALA A 7 2.87 -0.47 10.79
N LEU A 8 4.11 -0.48 11.28
CA LEU A 8 5.30 -0.74 10.46
C LEU A 8 5.36 -2.18 9.94
N LEU A 9 5.04 -3.18 10.79
CA LEU A 9 4.99 -4.57 10.37
C LEU A 9 3.94 -4.79 9.27
N TYR A 10 2.76 -4.19 9.44
CA TYR A 10 1.69 -4.27 8.46
C TYR A 10 2.03 -3.49 7.19
N ALA A 11 2.71 -2.35 7.29
CA ALA A 11 3.19 -1.61 6.11
C ALA A 11 4.15 -2.44 5.27
N LEU A 12 5.09 -3.14 5.93
CA LEU A 12 5.99 -4.06 5.23
C LEU A 12 5.21 -5.20 4.57
N ALA A 13 4.24 -5.80 5.25
CA ALA A 13 3.41 -6.86 4.66
C ALA A 13 2.56 -6.35 3.48
N VAL A 14 2.02 -5.14 3.58
CA VAL A 14 1.27 -4.45 2.53
C VAL A 14 2.13 -4.19 1.29
N TRP A 15 3.44 -3.98 1.45
CA TRP A 15 4.38 -3.87 0.32
C TRP A 15 4.80 -5.25 -0.23
N VAL A 16 5.14 -6.21 0.64
CA VAL A 16 5.62 -7.55 0.25
C VAL A 16 4.55 -8.31 -0.55
N ILE A 17 3.27 -8.23 -0.17
CA ILE A 17 2.21 -9.02 -0.84
C ILE A 17 2.08 -8.65 -2.33
N PRO A 18 1.84 -7.38 -2.72
CA PRO A 18 1.83 -6.98 -4.12
C PRO A 18 3.12 -7.30 -4.85
N PHE A 19 4.28 -7.15 -4.18
CA PHE A 19 5.57 -7.51 -4.77
C PHE A 19 5.64 -9.01 -5.13
N VAL A 20 5.24 -9.89 -4.22
CA VAL A 20 5.17 -11.34 -4.47
C VAL A 20 4.16 -11.65 -5.57
N VAL A 21 2.99 -11.00 -5.58
CA VAL A 21 2.01 -11.13 -6.67
C VAL A 21 2.64 -10.75 -8.01
N ALA A 22 3.33 -9.61 -8.08
CA ALA A 22 4.02 -9.15 -9.27
C ALA A 22 5.04 -10.17 -9.79
N MET A 23 5.80 -10.83 -8.90
CA MET A 23 6.74 -11.88 -9.29
C MET A 23 6.05 -13.07 -9.97
N PHE A 24 4.89 -13.51 -9.46
CA PHE A 24 4.15 -14.62 -10.05
C PHE A 24 3.49 -14.27 -11.39
N ILE A 25 2.99 -13.03 -11.51
CA ILE A 25 2.29 -12.58 -12.72
C ILE A 25 3.18 -11.81 -13.70
N PHE A 26 4.50 -11.75 -13.46
CA PHE A 26 5.42 -10.98 -14.29
C PHE A 26 5.34 -11.33 -15.80
N PRO A 27 5.16 -12.60 -16.23
CA PRO A 27 4.96 -12.93 -17.64
C PRO A 27 3.73 -12.26 -18.28
N ILE A 28 2.72 -11.89 -17.47
CA ILE A 28 1.54 -11.12 -17.93
C ILE A 28 1.95 -9.70 -18.29
N ARG A 29 2.97 -9.13 -17.63
CA ARG A 29 3.46 -7.78 -17.94
C ARG A 29 3.93 -7.65 -19.40
N GLU A 30 4.58 -8.69 -19.92
CA GLU A 30 5.09 -8.72 -21.29
C GLU A 30 4.01 -9.07 -22.33
N SER A 31 3.10 -9.98 -21.97
CA SER A 31 2.06 -10.47 -22.90
C SER A 31 0.77 -9.63 -22.90
N ASN A 32 0.41 -9.01 -21.79
CA ASN A 32 -0.79 -8.17 -21.61
C ASN A 32 -0.58 -7.14 -20.48
N ARG A 33 0.12 -6.06 -20.82
CA ARG A 33 0.44 -4.97 -19.88
C ARG A 33 -0.80 -4.36 -19.19
N PRO A 34 -1.91 -4.03 -19.88
CA PRO A 34 -3.12 -3.51 -19.22
C PRO A 34 -3.70 -4.44 -18.16
N LEU A 35 -3.67 -5.76 -18.38
CA LEU A 35 -4.13 -6.73 -17.40
C LEU A 35 -3.22 -6.76 -16.16
N PHE A 36 -1.90 -6.76 -16.36
CA PHE A 36 -0.94 -6.67 -15.26
C PHE A 36 -1.17 -5.39 -14.43
N GLU A 37 -1.29 -4.24 -15.11
CA GLU A 37 -1.52 -2.94 -14.47
C GLU A 37 -2.89 -2.85 -13.77
N SER A 38 -3.88 -3.66 -14.17
CA SER A 38 -5.17 -3.76 -13.48
C SER A 38 -5.13 -4.66 -12.24
N ILE A 39 -4.35 -5.76 -12.29
CA ILE A 39 -4.22 -6.70 -11.16
C ILE A 39 -3.44 -6.08 -10.00
N MET A 40 -2.41 -5.28 -10.29
CA MET A 40 -1.53 -4.71 -9.27
C MET A 40 -2.27 -3.81 -8.25
N PRO A 41 -3.10 -2.82 -8.64
CA PRO A 41 -3.93 -2.05 -7.72
C PRO A 41 -4.91 -2.91 -6.90
N VAL A 42 -5.45 -3.99 -7.49
CA VAL A 42 -6.33 -4.93 -6.77
C VAL A 42 -5.56 -5.65 -5.66
N ALA A 43 -4.34 -6.12 -5.95
CA ALA A 43 -3.47 -6.75 -4.95
C ALA A 43 -3.11 -5.77 -3.81
N VAL A 44 -2.75 -4.53 -4.15
CA VAL A 44 -2.48 -3.45 -3.18
C VAL A 44 -3.73 -3.20 -2.33
N CYS A 45 -4.89 -3.00 -2.95
CA CYS A 45 -6.15 -2.74 -2.26
C CYS A 45 -6.50 -3.87 -1.28
N ALA A 46 -6.41 -5.13 -1.73
CA ALA A 46 -6.68 -6.29 -0.89
C ALA A 46 -5.76 -6.33 0.34
N ALA A 47 -4.45 -6.13 0.15
CA ALA A 47 -3.49 -6.09 1.25
C ALA A 47 -3.81 -4.96 2.24
N VAL A 48 -4.02 -3.73 1.74
CA VAL A 48 -4.35 -2.56 2.57
C VAL A 48 -5.62 -2.81 3.37
N VAL A 49 -6.69 -3.32 2.74
CA VAL A 49 -7.97 -3.62 3.41
C VAL A 49 -7.78 -4.65 4.52
N ILE A 50 -7.13 -5.78 4.23
CA ILE A 50 -6.89 -6.85 5.21
C ILE A 50 -6.15 -6.32 6.43
N PHE A 51 -5.04 -5.61 6.22
CA PHE A 51 -4.24 -5.10 7.33
C PHE A 51 -4.86 -3.90 8.05
N SER A 52 -5.68 -3.10 7.36
CA SER A 52 -6.51 -2.07 8.00
C SER A 52 -7.52 -2.71 8.94
N ILE A 53 -8.25 -3.74 8.50
CA ILE A 53 -9.19 -4.49 9.36
C ILE A 53 -8.47 -5.03 10.60
N LEU A 54 -7.31 -5.67 10.43
CA LEU A 54 -6.54 -6.23 11.55
C LEU A 54 -6.05 -5.15 12.54
N TYR A 55 -5.65 -3.99 12.03
CA TYR A 55 -5.23 -2.86 12.87
C TYR A 55 -6.41 -2.26 13.64
N PHE A 56 -7.51 -1.94 12.94
CA PHE A 56 -8.66 -1.26 13.51
C PHE A 56 -9.46 -2.11 14.48
N LYS A 57 -9.39 -3.45 14.41
CA LYS A 57 -9.92 -4.35 15.45
C LYS A 57 -9.39 -4.06 16.86
N LYS A 58 -8.24 -3.39 16.97
CA LYS A 58 -7.57 -3.06 18.25
C LYS A 58 -7.67 -1.57 18.61
N VAL A 59 -8.32 -0.76 17.77
CA VAL A 59 -8.49 0.68 17.95
C VAL A 59 -9.82 0.93 18.65
N GLU A 60 -9.78 1.61 19.80
CA GLU A 60 -10.97 1.86 20.62
C GLU A 60 -11.49 3.29 20.49
N THR A 61 -10.60 4.27 20.27
CA THR A 61 -10.92 5.70 20.17
C THR A 61 -10.08 6.39 19.10
N ASN A 62 -10.53 7.57 18.66
CA ASN A 62 -9.83 8.42 17.68
C ASN A 62 -9.53 7.72 16.34
N SER A 63 -10.46 6.90 15.85
CA SER A 63 -10.32 6.08 14.64
C SER A 63 -9.90 6.90 13.41
N LEU A 64 -10.38 8.14 13.26
CA LEU A 64 -9.98 8.99 12.13
C LEU A 64 -8.49 9.34 12.16
N LYS A 65 -7.98 9.76 13.32
CA LYS A 65 -6.55 10.06 13.50
C LYS A 65 -5.69 8.82 13.28
N GLU A 66 -6.15 7.66 13.74
CA GLU A 66 -5.48 6.38 13.50
C GLU A 66 -5.43 6.03 12.01
N GLY A 67 -6.52 6.24 11.27
CA GLY A 67 -6.58 6.01 9.83
C GLY A 67 -5.64 6.88 9.02
N ILE A 68 -5.56 8.17 9.34
CA ILE A 68 -4.61 9.10 8.69
C ILE A 68 -3.17 8.62 8.92
N LEU A 69 -2.80 8.35 10.18
CA LEU A 69 -1.43 8.00 10.50
C LEU A 69 -1.05 6.62 9.94
N LEU A 70 -1.95 5.63 9.99
CA LEU A 70 -1.72 4.31 9.41
C LEU A 70 -1.50 4.40 7.90
N GLY A 71 -2.34 5.17 7.22
CA GLY A 71 -2.25 5.42 5.78
C GLY A 71 -0.95 6.06 5.36
N LEU A 72 -0.50 7.08 6.12
CA LEU A 72 0.79 7.72 5.89
C LEU A 72 1.95 6.74 6.06
N ILE A 73 1.91 5.86 7.07
CA ILE A 73 2.95 4.85 7.26
C ILE A 73 2.95 3.85 6.10
N PHE A 74 1.79 3.32 5.72
CA PHE A 74 1.68 2.37 4.60
C PHE A 74 2.23 2.99 3.32
N PHE A 75 1.81 4.22 3.02
CA PHE A 75 2.28 4.98 1.87
C PHE A 75 3.80 5.20 1.91
N LEU A 76 4.34 5.79 2.98
CA LEU A 76 5.75 6.14 3.05
C LEU A 76 6.66 4.92 2.99
N VAL A 77 6.33 3.86 3.74
CA VAL A 77 7.14 2.62 3.74
C VAL A 77 7.14 2.00 2.34
N SER A 78 5.96 1.83 1.73
CA SER A 78 5.86 1.21 0.41
C SER A 78 6.55 2.06 -0.64
N PHE A 79 6.30 3.37 -0.64
CA PHE A 79 6.86 4.31 -1.60
C PHE A 79 8.39 4.39 -1.49
N ILE A 80 8.96 4.45 -0.29
CA ILE A 80 10.42 4.56 -0.09
C ILE A 80 11.12 3.27 -0.53
N ILE A 81 10.59 2.11 -0.15
CA ILE A 81 11.20 0.82 -0.54
C ILE A 81 11.17 0.69 -2.06
N ASP A 82 10.01 0.87 -2.68
CA ASP A 82 9.89 0.75 -4.14
C ASP A 82 10.73 1.78 -4.88
N LEU A 83 10.66 3.05 -4.48
CA LEU A 83 11.45 4.11 -5.12
C LEU A 83 12.95 3.78 -5.06
N SER A 84 13.44 3.26 -3.93
CA SER A 84 14.85 2.84 -3.82
C SER A 84 15.18 1.69 -4.79
N MET A 85 14.27 0.74 -4.98
CA MET A 85 14.43 -0.40 -5.89
C MET A 85 14.39 0.01 -7.36
N PHE A 86 13.52 0.94 -7.75
CA PHE A 86 13.37 1.38 -9.14
C PHE A 86 14.35 2.49 -9.55
N MET A 87 14.89 3.27 -8.60
CA MET A 87 15.92 4.26 -8.91
C MET A 87 17.33 3.67 -8.89
N TRP A 88 17.62 2.75 -7.96
CA TRP A 88 18.98 2.24 -7.75
C TRP A 88 19.13 0.74 -7.97
N GLY A 89 18.02 -0.01 -8.05
CA GLY A 89 18.03 -1.45 -8.24
C GLY A 89 18.09 -1.89 -9.71
N PRO A 90 17.84 -3.19 -9.98
CA PRO A 90 18.00 -3.79 -11.30
C PRO A 90 16.91 -3.41 -12.30
N MET A 91 15.74 -2.95 -11.83
CA MET A 91 14.61 -2.51 -12.65
C MET A 91 14.59 -0.99 -12.74
N LYS A 92 15.59 -0.39 -13.39
CA LYS A 92 15.71 1.07 -13.42
C LYS A 92 14.59 1.72 -14.22
N MET A 93 13.98 2.75 -13.64
CA MET A 93 12.98 3.59 -14.28
C MET A 93 13.26 5.06 -13.93
N THR A 94 12.84 5.99 -14.79
CA THR A 94 12.85 7.40 -14.43
C THR A 94 11.82 7.66 -13.32
N PHE A 95 12.01 8.74 -12.56
CA PHE A 95 11.06 9.12 -11.52
C PHE A 95 9.64 9.36 -12.06
N GLY A 96 9.53 9.94 -13.27
CA GLY A 96 8.24 10.20 -13.92
C GLY A 96 7.52 8.92 -14.33
N GLU A 97 8.23 7.94 -14.90
CA GLU A 97 7.68 6.62 -15.22
C GLU A 97 7.27 5.88 -13.95
N TYR A 98 8.11 5.89 -12.91
CA TYR A 98 7.77 5.28 -11.62
C TYR A 98 6.50 5.87 -11.02
N LEU A 99 6.35 7.20 -11.01
CA LEU A 99 5.14 7.84 -10.49
C LEU A 99 3.90 7.43 -11.27
N SER A 100 4.00 7.37 -12.60
CA SER A 100 2.88 7.09 -13.50
C SER A 100 2.46 5.62 -13.45
N ASP A 101 3.43 4.70 -13.38
CA ASP A 101 3.17 3.25 -13.40
C ASP A 101 2.83 2.71 -12.00
N ILE A 102 3.40 3.27 -10.93
CA ILE A 102 3.37 2.68 -9.58
C ILE A 102 3.03 3.71 -8.49
N GLY A 103 3.74 4.83 -8.44
CA GLY A 103 3.71 5.75 -7.30
C GLY A 103 2.32 6.29 -6.97
N ILE A 104 1.51 6.60 -7.98
CA ILE A 104 0.12 7.07 -7.78
C ILE A 104 -0.77 5.99 -7.18
N THR A 105 -0.56 4.72 -7.50
CA THR A 105 -1.32 3.58 -6.94
C THR A 105 -1.20 3.53 -5.41
N TYR A 106 -0.09 3.98 -4.84
CA TYR A 106 0.09 4.02 -3.38
C TYR A 106 -0.81 5.04 -2.67
N LEU A 107 -1.44 5.98 -3.37
CA LEU A 107 -2.48 6.84 -2.79
C LEU A 107 -3.73 6.08 -2.36
N LEU A 108 -3.94 4.85 -2.86
CA LEU A 108 -4.98 3.95 -2.35
C LEU A 108 -4.82 3.70 -0.84
N MET A 109 -3.58 3.66 -0.33
CA MET A 109 -3.29 3.36 1.06
C MET A 109 -3.94 4.37 2.02
N PRO A 110 -3.63 5.68 1.96
CA PRO A 110 -4.28 6.67 2.82
C PRO A 110 -5.78 6.80 2.53
N VAL A 111 -6.23 6.68 1.27
CA VAL A 111 -7.67 6.76 0.95
C VAL A 111 -8.45 5.67 1.70
N ILE A 112 -7.97 4.42 1.64
CA ILE A 112 -8.63 3.29 2.30
C ILE A 112 -8.55 3.44 3.83
N THR A 113 -7.37 3.66 4.41
CA THR A 113 -7.22 3.70 5.87
C THR A 113 -7.98 4.87 6.51
N ILE A 114 -8.03 6.03 5.84
CA ILE A 114 -8.84 7.18 6.27
C ILE A 114 -10.32 6.85 6.17
N GLY A 115 -10.76 6.17 5.10
CA GLY A 115 -12.13 5.69 4.96
C GLY A 115 -12.56 4.79 6.12
N PHE A 116 -11.72 3.84 6.52
CA PHE A 116 -11.94 3.02 7.72
C PHE A 116 -11.98 3.86 9.00
N GLY A 117 -11.05 4.80 9.14
CA GLY A 117 -10.98 5.69 10.29
C GLY A 117 -12.22 6.56 10.45
N PHE A 118 -12.75 7.10 9.35
CA PHE A 118 -13.98 7.88 9.31
C PHE A 118 -15.20 7.02 9.65
N LEU A 119 -15.32 5.84 9.05
CA LEU A 119 -16.43 4.91 9.30
C LEU A 119 -16.51 4.47 10.78
N LEU A 120 -15.36 4.31 11.44
CA LEU A 120 -15.26 3.83 12.81
C LEU A 120 -15.18 4.96 13.85
N GLN A 121 -15.21 6.22 13.43
CA GLN A 121 -15.19 7.35 14.35
C GLN A 121 -16.53 7.41 15.08
N LYS A 122 -16.48 7.24 16.40
CA LYS A 122 -17.64 7.52 17.27
C LYS A 122 -17.66 9.01 17.56
N ASN A 123 -18.84 9.62 17.40
CA ASN A 123 -19.12 11.00 17.79
C ASN A 123 -19.30 11.10 19.30
#